data_AF-A0A7X4E254-F1
#
_entry.id   AF-A0A7X4E254-F1
#
_cell.length_a   1.000
_cell.length_b   1.000
_cell.length_c   1.000
_cell.angle_alpha   90.00
_cell.angle_beta   90.00
_cell.angle_gamma   90.00
#
_symmetry.space_group_name_H-M   'P 1'
#
loop_
_entity.id
_entity.type
_entity.pdbx_description
1 polymer ?
#
loop_
_entity_poly.entity_id
_entity_poly.type
_entity_poly.pdbx_seq_one_letter_code
_entity_poly.pdbx_strand_id
1 'polypeptide(L)'
;MSHRPTDWREAHRQAVELGESHYTDPDTGLHVFTSLGLERRGNCCGSGCRHCPFQHDSMEVGRRATWAQQPVWLTDARPPDNPVDLLFWSGGKDSLLAYRALVREGVRPAALLTTFDAATRVVAHQDVRLNQIVRQAEHLGVPLLGVPLHPGHPYVDRIHEAVGLVPRVARFVFGDLHLEHIREWRDTTFRDLADELGATLHFPLWGVPYQELIADLEASGVPCEVSAVTEPAEGVVEVGDWFDREMIERLPDRIDPFGENGEFHTLAKVWRRPREE
;
A
#
# COMPACT_ATOMS: atom_id res chain seq x y z
N MET A 1 14.96 8.93 41.05
CA MET A 1 15.90 8.19 40.18
C MET A 1 15.45 8.47 38.75
N SER A 2 16.31 9.05 37.91
CA SER A 2 15.96 9.37 36.52
C SER A 2 15.74 8.06 35.76
N HIS A 3 14.49 7.81 35.36
CA HIS A 3 14.13 6.67 34.52
C HIS A 3 14.66 6.97 33.11
N ARG A 4 15.70 6.24 32.67
CA ARG A 4 16.20 6.39 31.30
C ARG A 4 15.16 5.79 30.34
N PRO A 5 14.77 6.53 29.29
CA PRO A 5 13.87 6.01 28.27
C PRO A 5 14.41 4.72 27.64
N THR A 6 13.53 3.75 27.40
CA THR A 6 13.88 2.46 26.79
C THR A 6 13.75 2.46 25.26
N ASP A 7 13.09 3.46 24.69
CA ASP A 7 12.95 3.64 23.25
C ASP A 7 12.87 5.13 22.88
N TRP A 8 12.97 5.43 21.58
CA TRP A 8 12.94 6.81 21.10
C TRP A 8 11.59 7.51 21.30
N ARG A 9 10.46 6.79 21.39
CA ARG A 9 9.12 7.38 21.57
C ARG A 9 8.97 7.94 22.98
N GLU A 10 9.42 7.17 23.98
CA GLU A 10 9.49 7.60 25.37
C GLU A 10 10.47 8.76 25.53
N ALA A 11 11.66 8.67 24.92
CA ALA A 11 12.67 9.73 24.98
C ALA A 11 12.16 11.04 24.36
N HIS A 12 11.45 10.95 23.24
CA HIS A 12 10.80 12.08 22.62
C HIS A 12 9.72 12.69 23.52
N ARG A 13 8.82 11.88 24.09
CA ARG A 13 7.71 12.35 24.93
C ARG A 13 8.23 13.12 26.14
N GLN A 14 9.21 12.55 26.85
CA GLN A 14 9.84 13.19 28.00
C GLN A 14 10.52 14.52 27.61
N ALA A 15 11.26 14.55 26.50
CA ALA A 15 11.91 15.77 26.02
C ALA A 15 10.89 16.87 25.65
N VAL A 16 9.75 16.51 25.05
CA VAL A 16 8.66 17.45 24.77
C VAL A 16 8.02 17.97 26.06
N GLU A 17 7.74 17.10 27.03
CA GLU A 17 7.18 17.48 28.34
C GLU A 17 8.10 18.42 29.12
N LEU A 18 9.43 18.24 28.99
CA LEU A 18 10.45 19.10 29.57
C LEU A 18 10.71 20.38 28.76
N GLY A 19 10.06 20.56 27.61
CA GLY A 19 10.22 21.73 26.76
C GLY A 19 11.53 21.76 25.96
N GLU A 20 12.24 20.64 25.86
CA GLU A 20 13.51 20.49 25.18
C GLU A 20 13.34 20.44 23.66
N SER A 21 14.33 20.96 22.93
CA SER A 21 14.31 21.02 21.47
C SER A 21 14.84 19.76 20.79
N HIS A 22 15.49 18.88 21.55
CA HIS A 22 16.13 17.68 21.06
C HIS A 22 16.26 16.65 22.19
N TYR A 23 16.45 15.39 21.82
CA TYR A 23 16.82 14.31 22.73
C TYR A 23 17.90 13.44 22.07
N THR A 24 18.57 12.62 22.86
CA THR A 24 19.45 11.57 22.32
C THR A 24 18.64 10.30 22.16
N ASP A 25 18.57 9.80 20.93
CA ASP A 25 17.91 8.54 20.60
C ASP A 25 18.61 7.38 21.33
N PRO A 26 17.91 6.64 22.22
CA PRO A 26 18.52 5.56 22.99
C PRO A 26 18.95 4.37 22.11
N ASP A 27 18.36 4.21 20.92
CA ASP A 27 18.66 3.11 20.00
C ASP A 27 19.87 3.43 19.11
N THR A 28 19.96 4.68 18.64
CA THR A 28 20.96 5.09 17.63
C THR A 28 22.07 6.00 18.15
N GLY A 29 21.90 6.59 19.35
CA GLY A 29 22.79 7.60 19.90
C GLY A 29 22.74 8.96 19.19
N LEU A 30 21.86 9.13 18.19
CA LEU A 30 21.74 10.36 17.42
C LEU A 30 21.02 11.45 18.21
N HIS A 31 21.42 12.70 17.97
CA HIS A 31 20.65 13.86 18.42
C HIS A 31 19.46 14.08 17.48
N VAL A 32 18.25 13.89 18.00
CA VAL A 32 17.00 14.00 17.24
C VAL A 32 16.21 15.20 17.74
N PHE A 33 15.81 16.10 16.83
CA PHE A 33 14.96 17.24 17.19
C PHE A 33 13.57 16.78 17.58
N THR A 34 13.04 17.29 18.69
CA THR A 34 11.65 17.05 19.12
C THR A 34 10.67 17.75 18.17
N SER A 35 9.39 17.37 18.24
CA SER A 35 8.31 18.03 17.50
C SER A 35 8.22 19.50 17.91
N LEU A 36 8.25 19.77 19.21
CA LEU A 36 8.33 21.12 19.79
C LEU A 36 9.54 21.91 19.28
N GLY A 37 10.72 21.29 19.23
CA GLY A 37 11.95 21.92 18.75
C GLY A 37 11.90 22.30 17.27
N LEU A 38 11.19 21.52 16.46
CA LEU A 38 10.96 21.79 15.04
C LEU A 38 9.84 22.82 14.84
N GLU A 39 8.77 22.75 15.63
CA GLU A 39 7.65 23.71 15.59
C GLU A 39 8.13 25.14 15.85
N ARG A 40 9.04 25.32 16.82
CA ARG A 40 9.69 26.61 17.12
C ARG A 40 10.44 27.23 15.92
N ARG A 41 10.78 26.46 14.88
CA ARG A 41 11.44 26.98 13.67
C ARG A 41 10.47 27.57 12.67
N GLY A 42 9.18 27.28 12.79
CA GLY A 42 8.11 27.86 11.98
C GLY A 42 8.05 27.41 10.51
N ASN A 43 8.93 26.52 10.05
CA ASN A 43 8.88 25.95 8.70
C ASN A 43 9.51 24.54 8.61
N CYS A 44 9.15 23.82 7.54
CA CYS A 44 9.87 22.61 7.14
C CYS A 44 11.17 22.99 6.43
N CYS A 45 12.30 22.40 6.83
CA CYS A 45 13.61 22.65 6.22
C CYS A 45 13.99 21.68 5.09
N GLY A 46 13.12 20.72 4.76
CA GLY A 46 13.36 19.75 3.69
C GLY A 46 14.35 18.63 4.02
N SER A 47 14.79 18.51 5.28
CA SER A 47 15.87 17.59 5.68
C SER A 47 15.42 16.20 6.17
N GLY A 48 14.11 15.90 6.16
CA GLY A 48 13.61 14.58 6.57
C GLY A 48 13.68 14.31 8.08
N CYS A 49 13.42 15.32 8.92
CA CYS A 49 13.46 15.17 10.38
C CYS A 49 12.37 14.22 10.89
N ARG A 50 12.71 13.33 11.85
CA ARG A 50 11.80 12.32 12.41
C ARG A 50 10.47 12.87 12.96
N HIS A 51 10.51 14.04 13.59
CA HIS A 51 9.37 14.64 14.30
C HIS A 51 8.82 15.89 13.62
N CYS A 52 8.97 16.02 12.30
CA CYS A 52 8.57 17.25 11.59
C CYS A 52 7.06 17.51 11.74
N PRO A 53 6.63 18.61 12.40
CA PRO A 53 5.21 18.91 12.59
C PRO A 53 4.54 19.46 11.31
N PHE A 54 5.35 19.79 10.30
CA PHE A 54 4.92 20.42 9.05
C PHE A 54 4.79 19.43 7.88
N GLN A 55 4.50 18.16 8.17
CA GLN A 55 4.23 17.11 7.17
C GLN A 55 5.29 17.01 6.05
N HIS A 56 6.52 17.40 6.38
CA HIS A 56 7.64 17.49 5.45
C HIS A 56 7.37 18.35 4.21
N ASP A 57 6.59 19.42 4.33
CA ASP A 57 6.08 20.21 3.20
C ASP A 57 7.14 20.82 2.27
N SER A 58 8.35 21.08 2.77
CA SER A 58 9.45 21.60 1.96
C SER A 58 10.35 20.52 1.38
N MET A 59 10.03 19.24 1.58
CA MET A 59 10.75 18.16 0.93
C MET A 59 10.25 17.99 -0.50
N GLU A 60 11.19 17.90 -1.42
CA GLU A 60 10.94 17.45 -2.79
C GLU A 60 10.14 16.14 -2.77
N VAL A 61 9.10 16.01 -3.60
CA VAL A 61 8.15 14.88 -3.57
C VAL A 61 8.87 13.52 -3.66
N GLY A 62 9.95 13.43 -4.44
CA GLY A 62 10.80 12.24 -4.51
C GLY A 62 11.59 11.97 -3.22
N ARG A 63 12.02 13.02 -2.51
CA ARG A 63 12.64 12.93 -1.19
C ARG A 63 11.63 12.61 -0.10
N ARG A 64 10.37 13.04 -0.24
CA ARG A 64 9.27 12.69 0.69
C ARG A 64 9.01 11.20 0.73
N ALA A 65 9.10 10.55 -0.42
CA ALA A 65 9.06 9.10 -0.46
C ALA A 65 10.24 8.53 0.35
N THR A 66 11.49 8.95 0.08
CA THR A 66 12.75 8.31 0.53
C THR A 66 12.91 8.04 2.05
N TRP A 67 12.12 8.63 2.94
CA TRP A 67 12.28 8.50 4.40
C TRP A 67 11.35 7.53 5.14
N ALA A 68 10.38 6.90 4.47
CA ALA A 68 9.59 5.85 5.13
C ALA A 68 10.48 4.62 5.43
N GLN A 69 11.14 4.63 6.59
CA GLN A 69 11.69 3.44 7.26
C GLN A 69 10.61 2.70 8.07
N GLN A 70 9.49 3.40 8.33
CA GLN A 70 8.31 2.92 9.03
C GLN A 70 7.07 3.08 8.13
N PRO A 71 5.99 2.34 8.39
CA PRO A 71 4.72 2.53 7.71
C PRO A 71 4.22 3.98 7.83
N VAL A 72 3.61 4.51 6.76
CA VAL A 72 3.13 5.91 6.72
C VAL A 72 1.97 6.08 5.74
N TRP A 73 1.04 6.98 6.06
CA TRP A 73 0.02 7.42 5.12
C TRP A 73 0.65 8.27 4.01
N LEU A 74 0.54 7.82 2.76
CA LEU A 74 1.18 8.41 1.58
C LEU A 74 0.26 9.40 0.81
N THR A 75 -1.01 9.50 1.21
CA THR A 75 -1.99 10.46 0.68
C THR A 75 -2.38 11.45 1.75
N ASP A 76 -3.12 12.51 1.42
CA ASP A 76 -3.75 13.40 2.43
C ASP A 76 -5.03 12.79 3.01
N ALA A 77 -5.75 11.98 2.24
CA ALA A 77 -6.92 11.25 2.71
C ALA A 77 -6.55 10.34 3.90
N ARG A 78 -7.41 10.31 4.92
CA ARG A 78 -7.27 9.47 6.12
C ARG A 78 -8.48 8.57 6.27
N PRO A 79 -8.31 7.34 6.80
CA PRO A 79 -9.46 6.50 7.11
C PRO A 79 -10.34 7.20 8.15
N PRO A 80 -11.67 7.10 8.03
CA PRO A 80 -12.59 7.54 9.07
C PRO A 80 -12.43 6.71 10.36
N ASP A 81 -12.99 7.19 11.47
CA ASP A 81 -12.96 6.51 12.78
C ASP A 81 -13.88 5.26 12.86
N ASN A 82 -14.50 4.85 11.75
CA ASN A 82 -15.32 3.64 11.67
C ASN A 82 -14.48 2.43 11.18
N PRO A 83 -14.98 1.19 11.32
CA PRO A 83 -14.28 0.01 10.81
C PRO A 83 -14.10 0.07 9.28
N VAL A 84 -12.87 -0.10 8.81
CA VAL A 84 -12.52 -0.02 7.39
C VAL A 84 -12.20 -1.39 6.78
N ASP A 85 -12.37 -1.49 5.47
CA ASP A 85 -11.80 -2.56 4.68
C ASP A 85 -10.37 -2.17 4.25
N LEU A 86 -9.36 -2.89 4.74
CA LEU A 86 -7.96 -2.65 4.40
C LEU A 86 -7.58 -3.51 3.19
N LEU A 87 -7.60 -2.89 2.01
CA LEU A 87 -7.34 -3.55 0.73
C LEU A 87 -5.85 -3.55 0.40
N PHE A 88 -5.29 -4.74 0.21
CA PHE A 88 -3.94 -4.92 -0.32
C PHE A 88 -3.90 -4.49 -1.78
N TRP A 89 -3.22 -3.38 -2.02
CA TRP A 89 -3.22 -2.66 -3.28
C TRP A 89 -1.87 -2.77 -3.99
N SER A 90 -1.84 -3.58 -5.06
CA SER A 90 -0.69 -3.73 -5.95
C SER A 90 -0.64 -2.67 -7.05
N GLY A 91 -1.77 -2.02 -7.34
CA GLY A 91 -1.95 -1.08 -8.44
C GLY A 91 -2.29 -1.73 -9.78
N GLY A 92 -2.43 -3.06 -9.82
CA GLY A 92 -2.84 -3.79 -11.01
C GLY A 92 -4.36 -3.97 -11.12
N LYS A 93 -4.76 -4.60 -12.24
CA LYS A 93 -6.15 -4.88 -12.60
C LYS A 93 -6.93 -5.60 -11.49
N ASP A 94 -6.33 -6.57 -10.81
CA ASP A 94 -7.02 -7.39 -9.80
C ASP A 94 -7.29 -6.58 -8.52
N SER A 95 -6.32 -5.75 -8.10
CA SER A 95 -6.54 -4.82 -6.98
C SER A 95 -7.61 -3.77 -7.29
N LEU A 96 -7.67 -3.28 -8.54
CA LEU A 96 -8.72 -2.36 -8.99
C LEU A 96 -10.09 -3.05 -8.98
N LEU A 97 -10.20 -4.28 -9.50
CA LEU A 97 -11.45 -5.05 -9.50
C LEU A 97 -11.92 -5.34 -8.07
N ALA A 98 -11.00 -5.67 -7.16
CA ALA A 98 -11.31 -5.87 -5.74
C ALA A 98 -11.85 -4.58 -5.11
N TYR A 99 -11.23 -3.43 -5.38
CA TYR A 99 -11.75 -2.13 -4.93
C TYR A 99 -13.15 -1.84 -5.48
N ARG A 100 -13.39 -2.08 -6.78
CA ARG A 100 -14.71 -1.91 -7.39
C ARG A 100 -15.76 -2.82 -6.76
N ALA A 101 -15.40 -4.06 -6.42
CA ALA A 101 -16.27 -4.97 -5.70
C ALA A 101 -16.63 -4.43 -4.30
N LEU A 102 -15.66 -3.90 -3.53
CA LEU A 102 -15.92 -3.27 -2.24
C LEU A 102 -16.83 -2.03 -2.36
N VAL A 103 -16.62 -1.19 -3.38
CA VAL A 103 -17.47 -0.02 -3.63
C VAL A 103 -18.91 -0.45 -3.92
N ARG A 104 -19.12 -1.53 -4.71
CA ARG A 104 -20.46 -2.09 -4.96
C ARG A 104 -21.10 -2.72 -3.73
N GLU A 105 -20.32 -3.39 -2.88
CA GLU A 105 -20.81 -3.88 -1.60
C GLU A 105 -21.35 -2.73 -0.76
N GLY A 106 -20.67 -1.57 -0.76
CA GLY A 106 -21.14 -0.34 -0.11
C GLY A 106 -21.26 -0.45 1.42
N VAL A 107 -20.66 -1.49 2.02
CA VAL A 107 -20.83 -1.79 3.46
C VAL A 107 -19.91 -0.91 4.31
N ARG A 108 -18.69 -0.63 3.85
CA ARG A 108 -17.64 0.08 4.62
C ARG A 108 -16.76 0.94 3.71
N PRO A 109 -16.12 1.97 4.27
CA PRO A 109 -15.06 2.68 3.56
C PRO A 109 -13.82 1.79 3.40
N ALA A 110 -13.13 1.96 2.29
CA ALA A 110 -11.86 1.29 2.01
C ALA A 110 -10.67 2.18 2.39
N ALA A 111 -9.59 1.54 2.84
CA ALA A 111 -8.24 2.10 2.88
C ALA A 111 -7.31 1.16 2.13
N LEU A 112 -6.35 1.71 1.38
CA LEU A 112 -5.38 0.94 0.61
C LEU A 112 -4.13 0.69 1.44
N LEU A 113 -3.56 -0.49 1.35
CA LEU A 113 -2.23 -0.83 1.87
C LEU A 113 -1.36 -1.29 0.73
N THR A 114 -0.18 -0.69 0.55
CA THR A 114 0.80 -1.15 -0.44
C THR A 114 2.15 -1.40 0.20
N THR A 115 2.79 -2.51 -0.15
CA THR A 115 4.16 -2.82 0.29
C THR A 115 5.15 -2.54 -0.83
N PHE A 116 6.29 -1.94 -0.52
CA PHE A 116 7.31 -1.61 -1.51
C PHE A 116 8.72 -1.83 -0.95
N ASP A 117 9.67 -2.15 -1.84
CA ASP A 117 11.08 -2.25 -1.45
C ASP A 117 11.61 -0.86 -1.04
N ALA A 118 12.15 -0.77 0.18
CA ALA A 118 12.52 0.52 0.77
C ALA A 118 13.64 1.24 -0.01
N ALA A 119 14.54 0.49 -0.66
CA ALA A 119 15.68 1.02 -1.39
C ALA A 119 15.31 1.51 -2.79
N THR A 120 14.56 0.69 -3.53
CA THR A 120 14.23 0.89 -4.95
C THR A 120 12.89 1.59 -5.17
N ARG A 121 12.00 1.61 -4.16
CA ARG A 121 10.65 2.18 -4.23
C ARG A 121 9.75 1.51 -5.26
N VAL A 122 10.00 0.23 -5.51
CA VAL A 122 9.24 -0.60 -6.42
C VAL A 122 8.33 -1.50 -5.60
N VAL A 123 7.06 -1.61 -6.01
CA VAL A 123 6.15 -2.62 -5.50
C VAL A 123 6.66 -3.97 -5.98
N ALA A 124 7.04 -4.84 -5.04
CA ALA A 124 7.65 -6.12 -5.34
C ALA A 124 6.81 -6.92 -6.35
N HIS A 125 7.50 -7.61 -7.26
CA HIS A 125 6.96 -8.41 -8.36
C HIS A 125 6.33 -7.63 -9.53
N GLN A 126 5.74 -6.44 -9.33
CA GLN A 126 4.96 -5.75 -10.38
C GLN A 126 5.75 -4.78 -11.27
N ASP A 127 7.00 -4.45 -10.90
CA ASP A 127 7.83 -3.35 -11.44
C ASP A 127 7.11 -1.97 -11.50
N VAL A 128 6.15 -1.77 -10.60
CA VAL A 128 5.42 -0.51 -10.48
C VAL A 128 6.11 0.38 -9.45
N ARG A 129 6.45 1.61 -9.86
CA ARG A 129 7.00 2.63 -8.96
C ARG A 129 5.94 3.11 -7.96
N LEU A 130 6.33 3.30 -6.70
CA LEU A 130 5.44 3.77 -5.63
C LEU A 130 4.69 5.07 -6.00
N ASN A 131 5.28 5.96 -6.77
CA ASN A 131 4.62 7.21 -7.19
C ASN A 131 3.39 6.96 -8.08
N GLN A 132 3.34 5.87 -8.84
CA GLN A 132 2.14 5.50 -9.61
C GLN A 132 1.04 5.04 -8.66
N ILE A 133 1.39 4.30 -7.61
CA ILE A 133 0.43 3.84 -6.59
C ILE A 133 -0.16 5.02 -5.81
N VAL A 134 0.69 5.96 -5.40
CA VAL A 134 0.24 7.21 -4.76
C VAL A 134 -0.71 7.96 -5.68
N ARG A 135 -0.34 8.13 -6.95
CA ARG A 135 -1.20 8.78 -7.94
C ARG A 135 -2.56 8.07 -8.10
N GLN A 136 -2.61 6.73 -8.04
CA GLN A 136 -3.88 6.00 -8.07
C GLN A 136 -4.74 6.37 -6.86
N ALA A 137 -4.17 6.30 -5.67
CA ALA A 137 -4.89 6.56 -4.44
C ALA A 137 -5.39 8.01 -4.34
N GLU A 138 -4.57 8.99 -4.72
CA GLU A 138 -4.95 10.40 -4.81
C GLU A 138 -6.10 10.62 -5.79
N HIS A 139 -6.02 10.01 -6.98
CA HIS A 139 -7.07 10.12 -8.01
C HIS A 139 -8.39 9.50 -7.55
N LEU A 140 -8.33 8.34 -6.89
CA LEU A 140 -9.51 7.68 -6.31
C LEU A 140 -10.01 8.42 -5.05
N GLY A 141 -9.19 9.29 -4.46
CA GLY A 141 -9.47 9.96 -3.19
C GLY A 141 -9.57 9.00 -2.01
N VAL A 142 -8.77 7.92 -2.03
CA VAL A 142 -8.77 6.85 -1.01
C VAL A 142 -7.49 6.94 -0.19
N PRO A 143 -7.54 6.75 1.15
CA PRO A 143 -6.35 6.72 1.98
C PRO A 143 -5.39 5.60 1.54
N LEU A 144 -4.09 5.91 1.40
CA LEU A 144 -3.05 4.92 1.11
C LEU A 144 -2.03 4.83 2.22
N LEU A 145 -1.90 3.64 2.79
CA LEU A 145 -0.87 3.26 3.74
C LEU A 145 0.29 2.58 3.01
N GLY A 146 1.46 3.22 3.02
CA GLY A 146 2.69 2.67 2.47
C GLY A 146 3.48 1.91 3.52
N VAL A 147 3.86 0.67 3.20
CA VAL A 147 4.66 -0.20 4.06
C VAL A 147 6.02 -0.48 3.41
N PRO A 148 7.12 0.14 3.89
CA PRO A 148 8.45 -0.14 3.40
C PRO A 148 8.93 -1.51 3.90
N LEU A 149 9.34 -2.36 2.96
CA LEU A 149 9.97 -3.66 3.20
C LEU A 149 11.50 -3.51 3.20
N HIS A 150 12.13 -4.15 4.17
CA HIS A 150 13.58 -4.13 4.36
C HIS A 150 14.14 -5.56 4.30
N PRO A 151 15.35 -5.77 3.74
CA PRO A 151 16.00 -7.07 3.78
C PRO A 151 16.13 -7.60 5.22
N GLY A 152 15.79 -8.86 5.43
CA GLY A 152 15.92 -9.53 6.73
C GLY A 152 14.81 -9.24 7.76
N HIS A 153 13.83 -8.39 7.43
CA HIS A 153 12.65 -8.15 8.27
C HIS A 153 11.45 -8.97 7.76
N PRO A 154 10.75 -9.74 8.62
CA PRO A 154 9.60 -10.52 8.20
C PRO A 154 8.48 -9.63 7.64
N TYR A 155 7.88 -10.06 6.52
CA TYR A 155 6.82 -9.32 5.85
C TYR A 155 5.63 -9.02 6.77
N VAL A 156 5.18 -10.01 7.54
CA VAL A 156 4.01 -9.89 8.42
C VAL A 156 4.25 -8.87 9.52
N ASP A 157 5.44 -8.83 10.13
CA ASP A 157 5.77 -7.86 11.18
C ASP A 157 5.65 -6.43 10.66
N ARG A 158 6.06 -6.18 9.41
CA ARG A 158 5.93 -4.87 8.76
C ARG A 158 4.46 -4.49 8.55
N ILE A 159 3.62 -5.47 8.21
CA ILE A 159 2.18 -5.24 8.11
C ILE A 159 1.57 -5.00 9.49
N HIS A 160 1.96 -5.76 10.51
CA HIS A 160 1.50 -5.60 11.90
C HIS A 160 1.76 -4.18 12.40
N GLU A 161 2.99 -3.68 12.23
CA GLU A 161 3.35 -2.29 12.53
C GLU A 161 2.46 -1.28 11.78
N ALA A 162 2.16 -1.56 10.51
CA ALA A 162 1.37 -0.69 9.66
C ALA A 162 -0.09 -0.63 10.09
N VAL A 163 -0.67 -1.79 10.43
CA VAL A 163 -2.06 -1.89 10.87
C VAL A 163 -2.30 -1.13 12.17
N GLY A 164 -1.28 -0.97 13.03
CA GLY A 164 -1.34 -0.08 14.20
C GLY A 164 -1.61 1.40 13.88
N LEU A 165 -1.47 1.84 12.62
CA LEU A 165 -1.81 3.19 12.16
C LEU A 165 -3.24 3.31 11.63
N VAL A 166 -3.95 2.18 11.50
CA VAL A 166 -5.34 2.14 11.05
C VAL A 166 -6.24 2.06 12.28
N PRO A 167 -7.15 3.03 12.51
CA PRO A 167 -7.94 3.10 13.75
C PRO A 167 -8.72 1.80 14.04
N ARG A 168 -9.31 1.21 13.01
CA ARG A 168 -10.05 -0.05 13.13
C ARG A 168 -10.14 -0.79 11.80
N VAL A 169 -9.45 -1.93 11.69
CA VAL A 169 -9.57 -2.83 10.55
C VAL A 169 -10.74 -3.80 10.79
N ALA A 170 -11.70 -3.83 9.85
CA ALA A 170 -12.76 -4.83 9.85
C ALA A 170 -12.40 -6.05 9.00
N ARG A 171 -11.83 -5.80 7.82
CA ARG A 171 -11.46 -6.85 6.88
C ARG A 171 -10.08 -6.57 6.26
N PHE A 172 -9.25 -7.61 6.18
CA PHE A 172 -8.12 -7.64 5.25
C PHE A 172 -8.62 -8.13 3.90
N VAL A 173 -8.50 -7.31 2.87
CA VAL A 173 -9.05 -7.61 1.55
C VAL A 173 -7.94 -7.90 0.56
N PHE A 174 -8.07 -9.01 -0.17
CA PHE A 174 -7.11 -9.43 -1.20
C PHE A 174 -7.81 -9.62 -2.55
N GLY A 175 -7.12 -9.26 -3.63
CA GLY A 175 -7.61 -9.40 -5.01
C GLY A 175 -7.33 -10.77 -5.64
N ASP A 176 -7.09 -11.82 -4.85
CA ASP A 176 -6.77 -13.15 -5.34
C ASP A 176 -8.01 -13.78 -6.02
N LEU A 177 -7.85 -14.43 -7.19
CA LEU A 177 -8.99 -14.91 -8.00
C LEU A 177 -9.38 -16.36 -7.71
N HIS A 178 -8.43 -17.31 -7.74
CA HIS A 178 -8.78 -18.74 -7.57
C HIS A 178 -7.63 -19.67 -7.13
N LEU A 179 -6.38 -19.20 -7.07
CA LEU A 179 -5.24 -20.04 -6.71
C LEU A 179 -5.27 -20.45 -5.22
N GLU A 180 -5.73 -21.67 -4.94
CA GLU A 180 -5.94 -22.16 -3.56
C GLU A 180 -4.68 -22.03 -2.68
N HIS A 181 -3.50 -22.36 -3.21
CA HIS A 181 -2.26 -22.26 -2.45
C HIS A 181 -1.92 -20.82 -2.01
N ILE A 182 -2.32 -19.80 -2.80
CA ILE A 182 -2.15 -18.39 -2.42
C ILE A 182 -3.13 -18.04 -1.31
N ARG A 183 -4.39 -18.48 -1.42
CA ARG A 183 -5.39 -18.27 -0.38
C ARG A 183 -5.01 -18.95 0.94
N GLU A 184 -4.57 -20.20 0.90
CA GLU A 184 -4.07 -20.92 2.08
C GLU A 184 -2.89 -20.19 2.73
N TRP A 185 -1.98 -19.64 1.91
CA TRP A 185 -0.89 -18.81 2.41
C TRP A 185 -1.42 -17.53 3.08
N ARG A 186 -2.39 -16.81 2.48
CA ARG A 186 -3.03 -15.62 3.09
C ARG A 186 -3.69 -15.96 4.42
N ASP A 187 -4.48 -17.02 4.43
CA ASP A 187 -5.16 -17.54 5.62
C ASP A 187 -4.16 -17.88 6.72
N THR A 188 -3.06 -18.55 6.39
CA THR A 188 -2.03 -18.90 7.39
C THR A 188 -1.27 -17.66 7.88
N THR A 189 -0.96 -16.74 6.98
CA THR A 189 -0.12 -15.56 7.23
C THR A 189 -0.84 -14.49 8.06
N PHE A 190 -2.14 -14.30 7.83
CA PHE A 190 -2.92 -13.21 8.41
C PHE A 190 -3.93 -13.61 9.47
N ARG A 191 -4.16 -14.91 9.71
CA ARG A 191 -5.15 -15.39 10.70
C ARG A 191 -4.90 -14.85 12.09
N ASP A 192 -3.68 -15.03 12.62
CA ASP A 192 -3.38 -14.62 14.00
C ASP A 192 -3.56 -13.09 14.18
N LEU A 193 -3.14 -12.31 13.18
CA LEU A 193 -3.34 -10.85 13.17
C LEU A 193 -4.82 -10.47 13.04
N ALA A 194 -5.58 -11.17 12.20
CA ALA A 194 -7.01 -10.93 12.06
C ALA A 194 -7.76 -11.24 13.36
N ASP A 195 -7.43 -12.36 14.02
CA ASP A 195 -8.02 -12.76 15.30
C ASP A 195 -7.67 -11.75 16.41
N GLU A 196 -6.42 -11.27 16.47
CA GLU A 196 -5.98 -10.23 17.43
C GLU A 196 -6.82 -8.94 17.29
N LEU A 197 -7.15 -8.56 16.07
CA LEU A 197 -7.87 -7.31 15.76
C LEU A 197 -9.40 -7.48 15.72
N GLY A 198 -9.91 -8.72 15.82
CA GLY A 198 -11.31 -9.03 15.56
C GLY A 198 -11.74 -8.73 14.11
N ALA A 199 -10.80 -8.84 13.17
CA ALA A 199 -11.01 -8.66 11.74
C ALA A 199 -11.23 -10.01 11.04
N THR A 200 -11.63 -9.98 9.76
CA THR A 200 -11.72 -11.18 8.92
C THR A 200 -10.94 -11.02 7.62
N LEU A 201 -10.59 -12.12 6.97
CA LEU A 201 -10.07 -12.09 5.60
C LEU A 201 -11.25 -12.05 4.62
N HIS A 202 -11.09 -11.31 3.51
CA HIS A 202 -12.12 -11.16 2.49
C HIS A 202 -11.52 -11.22 1.09
N PHE A 203 -12.12 -12.03 0.22
CA PHE A 203 -11.65 -12.29 -1.14
C PHE A 203 -12.79 -12.02 -2.13
N PRO A 204 -13.08 -10.74 -2.46
CA PRO A 204 -14.27 -10.38 -3.23
C PRO A 204 -14.28 -10.92 -4.66
N LEU A 205 -13.12 -11.34 -5.18
CA LEU A 205 -12.99 -11.87 -6.53
C LEU A 205 -12.91 -13.41 -6.57
N TRP A 206 -12.96 -14.08 -5.41
CA TRP A 206 -12.72 -15.51 -5.33
C TRP A 206 -13.77 -16.32 -6.09
N GLY A 207 -13.34 -17.08 -7.10
CA GLY A 207 -14.20 -17.92 -7.93
C GLY A 207 -15.12 -17.13 -8.87
N VAL A 208 -14.91 -15.82 -9.04
CA VAL A 208 -15.65 -15.02 -10.02
C VAL A 208 -15.16 -15.38 -11.43
N PRO A 209 -16.05 -15.72 -12.38
CA PRO A 209 -15.65 -16.06 -13.74
C PRO A 209 -14.88 -14.92 -14.42
N TYR A 210 -13.84 -15.24 -15.18
CA TYR A 210 -13.02 -14.26 -15.91
C TYR A 210 -13.84 -13.38 -16.85
N GLN A 211 -14.92 -13.92 -17.43
CA GLN A 211 -15.83 -13.16 -18.29
C GLN A 211 -16.57 -12.05 -17.53
N GLU A 212 -16.84 -12.24 -16.24
CA GLU A 212 -17.45 -11.21 -15.39
C GLU A 212 -16.41 -10.18 -14.95
N LEU A 213 -15.19 -10.63 -14.61
CA LEU A 213 -14.08 -9.75 -14.26
C LEU A 213 -13.68 -8.83 -15.41
N ILE A 214 -13.57 -9.36 -16.64
CA ILE A 214 -13.23 -8.53 -17.81
C ILE A 214 -14.35 -7.55 -18.14
N ALA A 215 -15.62 -7.98 -18.04
CA ALA A 215 -16.76 -7.09 -18.25
C ALA A 215 -16.80 -5.96 -17.22
N ASP A 216 -16.46 -6.26 -15.96
CA ASP A 216 -16.35 -5.25 -14.91
C ASP A 216 -15.19 -4.27 -15.15
N LEU A 217 -14.04 -4.77 -15.60
CA LEU A 217 -12.89 -3.94 -15.95
C LEU A 217 -13.23 -3.02 -17.14
N GLU A 218 -13.85 -3.57 -18.20
CA GLU A 218 -14.35 -2.81 -19.36
C GLU A 218 -15.36 -1.73 -18.93
N ALA A 219 -16.31 -2.08 -18.04
CA ALA A 219 -17.30 -1.16 -17.50
C ALA A 219 -16.69 -0.04 -16.66
N SER A 220 -15.53 -0.27 -16.02
CA SER A 220 -14.78 0.79 -15.33
C SER A 220 -14.22 1.83 -16.29
N GLY A 221 -14.00 1.43 -17.55
CA GLY A 221 -13.26 2.19 -18.54
C GLY A 221 -11.78 2.41 -18.21
N VAL A 222 -11.27 1.98 -17.05
CA VAL A 222 -9.89 2.20 -16.63
C VAL A 222 -8.97 1.34 -17.49
N PRO A 223 -8.02 1.94 -18.24
CA PRO A 223 -7.10 1.16 -19.03
C PRO A 223 -6.02 0.54 -18.14
N CYS A 224 -5.77 -0.75 -18.31
CA CYS A 224 -4.71 -1.50 -17.65
C CYS A 224 -3.59 -1.78 -18.65
N GLU A 225 -2.38 -1.30 -18.35
CA GLU A 225 -1.20 -1.54 -19.19
C GLU A 225 -0.34 -2.63 -18.59
N VAL A 226 0.19 -3.55 -19.39
CA VAL A 226 1.14 -4.56 -18.93
C VAL A 226 2.41 -3.88 -18.43
N SER A 227 2.76 -4.10 -17.16
CA SER A 227 3.90 -3.47 -16.48
C SER A 227 5.12 -4.38 -16.37
N ALA A 228 4.91 -5.69 -16.32
CA ALA A 228 5.97 -6.68 -16.30
C ALA A 228 5.50 -7.99 -16.96
N VAL A 229 6.44 -8.73 -17.52
CA VAL A 229 6.23 -10.03 -18.18
C VAL A 229 7.30 -10.99 -17.69
N THR A 230 6.95 -12.25 -17.51
CA THR A 230 7.90 -13.33 -17.14
C THR A 230 8.02 -14.36 -18.27
N GLU A 231 9.05 -15.22 -18.18
CA GLU A 231 9.40 -16.23 -19.19
C GLU A 231 8.22 -16.95 -19.88
N PRO A 232 7.17 -17.44 -19.20
CA PRO A 232 6.06 -18.12 -19.88
C PRO A 232 5.35 -17.26 -20.93
N ALA A 233 5.24 -15.94 -20.71
CA ALA A 233 4.53 -15.01 -21.58
C ALA A 233 5.45 -14.18 -22.50
N GLU A 234 6.78 -14.35 -22.41
CA GLU A 234 7.72 -13.67 -23.29
C GLU A 234 7.45 -14.01 -24.78
N GLY A 235 7.46 -12.99 -25.63
CA GLY A 235 7.15 -13.11 -27.06
C GLY A 235 5.66 -13.35 -27.39
N VAL A 236 4.79 -13.42 -26.36
CA VAL A 236 3.34 -13.46 -26.51
C VAL A 236 2.71 -12.16 -26.03
N VAL A 237 3.17 -11.66 -24.90
CA VAL A 237 2.75 -10.41 -24.25
C VAL A 237 3.97 -9.51 -24.10
N GLU A 238 3.82 -8.22 -24.37
CA GLU A 238 4.90 -7.24 -24.20
C GLU A 238 4.56 -6.20 -23.15
N VAL A 239 5.58 -5.69 -22.45
CA VAL A 239 5.40 -4.53 -21.56
C VAL A 239 4.92 -3.34 -22.39
N GLY A 240 3.83 -2.71 -21.95
CA GLY A 240 3.16 -1.65 -22.70
C GLY A 240 1.91 -2.11 -23.46
N ASP A 241 1.68 -3.41 -23.62
CA ASP A 241 0.41 -3.94 -24.16
C ASP A 241 -0.77 -3.51 -23.26
N TRP A 242 -1.93 -3.30 -23.87
CA TRP A 242 -3.17 -3.08 -23.11
C TRP A 242 -3.77 -4.42 -22.71
N PHE A 243 -4.12 -4.55 -21.43
CA PHE A 243 -4.91 -5.68 -20.95
C PHE A 243 -6.38 -5.42 -21.27
N ASP A 244 -6.86 -6.10 -22.31
CA ASP A 244 -8.25 -6.09 -22.75
C ASP A 244 -8.64 -7.47 -23.32
N ARG A 245 -9.87 -7.56 -23.84
CA ARG A 245 -10.41 -8.78 -24.42
C ARG A 245 -9.61 -9.24 -25.65
N GLU A 246 -9.13 -8.31 -26.47
CA GLU A 246 -8.33 -8.65 -27.67
C GLU A 246 -6.99 -9.28 -27.26
N MET A 247 -6.34 -8.73 -26.23
CA MET A 247 -5.15 -9.35 -25.63
C MET A 247 -5.45 -10.75 -25.11
N ILE A 248 -6.56 -10.95 -24.38
CA ILE A 248 -6.91 -12.27 -23.85
C ILE A 248 -7.17 -13.30 -24.97
N GLU A 249 -7.88 -12.90 -26.02
CA GLU A 249 -8.26 -13.79 -27.13
C GLU A 249 -7.06 -14.26 -27.97
N ARG A 250 -5.94 -13.52 -27.98
CA ARG A 250 -4.69 -13.93 -28.66
C ARG A 250 -3.77 -14.79 -27.80
N LEU A 251 -4.07 -15.00 -26.51
CA LEU A 251 -3.21 -15.80 -25.64
C LEU A 251 -3.30 -17.29 -26.01
N PRO A 252 -2.16 -18.01 -26.06
CA PRO A 252 -2.17 -19.45 -26.23
C PRO A 252 -2.65 -20.12 -24.93
N ASP A 253 -3.27 -21.30 -25.03
CA ASP A 253 -3.87 -22.07 -23.91
C ASP A 253 -2.94 -22.31 -22.71
N ARG A 254 -1.62 -22.18 -22.89
CA ARG A 254 -0.63 -22.36 -21.82
C ARG A 254 -0.49 -21.13 -20.89
N ILE A 255 -1.06 -19.99 -21.24
CA ILE A 255 -0.96 -18.73 -20.49
C ILE A 255 -2.30 -18.47 -19.84
N ASP A 256 -2.29 -18.25 -18.52
CA ASP A 256 -3.51 -17.86 -17.83
C ASP A 256 -4.02 -16.50 -18.37
N PRO A 257 -5.30 -16.40 -18.77
CA PRO A 257 -5.87 -15.18 -19.31
C PRO A 257 -5.74 -13.94 -18.42
N PHE A 258 -5.67 -14.11 -17.09
CA PHE A 258 -5.47 -13.03 -16.12
C PHE A 258 -4.04 -13.00 -15.59
N GLY A 259 -3.15 -13.88 -16.03
CA GLY A 259 -1.76 -13.93 -15.57
C GLY A 259 -1.61 -14.37 -14.11
N GLU A 260 -2.55 -15.18 -13.60
CA GLU A 260 -2.57 -15.59 -12.19
C GLU A 260 -1.34 -16.40 -11.77
N ASN A 261 -0.65 -17.09 -12.70
CA ASN A 261 0.57 -17.84 -12.39
C ASN A 261 1.84 -16.96 -12.47
N GLY A 262 1.68 -15.64 -12.53
CA GLY A 262 2.78 -14.67 -12.61
C GLY A 262 3.30 -14.44 -14.02
N GLU A 263 2.55 -14.82 -15.05
CA GLU A 263 2.94 -14.65 -16.45
C GLU A 263 3.13 -13.17 -16.82
N PHE A 264 2.26 -12.30 -16.32
CA PHE A 264 2.37 -10.86 -16.50
C PHE A 264 1.67 -10.09 -15.36
N HIS A 265 2.01 -8.81 -15.29
CA HIS A 265 1.51 -7.87 -14.32
C HIS A 265 1.00 -6.62 -15.02
N THR A 266 0.11 -5.87 -14.36
CA THR A 266 -0.52 -4.69 -14.97
C THR A 266 -0.46 -3.48 -14.06
N LEU A 267 -0.57 -2.31 -14.67
CA LEU A 267 -0.78 -1.03 -14.03
C LEU A 267 -2.14 -0.48 -14.45
N ALA A 268 -3.06 -0.36 -13.50
CA ALA A 268 -4.35 0.29 -13.71
C ALA A 268 -4.18 1.83 -13.76
N LYS A 269 -4.31 2.44 -14.94
CA LYS A 269 -4.12 3.89 -15.11
C LYS A 269 -5.40 4.66 -14.79
N VAL A 270 -5.86 4.57 -13.53
CA VAL A 270 -7.13 5.16 -13.04
C VAL A 270 -7.30 6.65 -13.37
N TRP A 271 -6.19 7.40 -13.41
CA TRP A 271 -6.16 8.82 -13.76
C TRP A 271 -6.52 9.14 -15.23
N ARG A 272 -6.65 8.13 -16.08
CA ARG A 272 -7.16 8.29 -17.46
C ARG A 272 -8.68 8.31 -17.53
N ARG A 273 -9.38 8.15 -16.40
CA ARG A 273 -10.82 8.35 -16.29
C ARG A 273 -11.14 9.47 -15.31
N PRO A 274 -12.14 10.33 -15.61
CA PRO A 274 -12.66 11.25 -14.61
C PRO A 274 -13.12 10.49 -13.38
N ARG A 275 -13.03 11.13 -12.21
CA ARG A 275 -13.69 10.62 -11.02
C ARG A 275 -15.19 10.76 -11.23
N GLU A 276 -15.95 9.68 -11.09
CA GLU A 276 -17.41 9.79 -11.00
C GLU A 276 -17.73 10.54 -9.69
N GLU A 277 -18.43 11.67 -9.80
CA GLU A 277 -18.81 12.53 -8.67
C GLU A 277 -19.84 11.87 -7.75
#